data_AF-B4GMI5-F1
#
_entry.id   AF-B4GMI5-F1
#
_cell.length_a   1.000
_cell.length_b   1.000
_cell.length_c   1.000
_cell.angle_alpha   90.00
_cell.angle_beta   90.00
_cell.angle_gamma   90.00
#
_symmetry.space_group_name_H-M   'P 1'
#
loop_
_entity.id
_entity.type
_entity.pdbx_description
1 polymer ?
#
loop_
_entity_poly.entity_id
_entity_poly.type
_entity_poly.pdbx_seq_one_letter_code
_entity_poly.pdbx_strand_id
1 'polypeptide(L)' 'MILCDNDLCPIEWFHFSCVSLVLKPKGKWFCPNCRGERPNVMKPKAQFLKELERYNKEKEEKT' A
#
# COMPACT_ATOMS: atom_id res chain seq x y z
N MET A 1 8.67 8.84 -7.55
CA MET A 1 7.79 8.50 -6.41
C MET A 1 6.37 8.33 -6.91
N ILE A 2 5.62 7.36 -6.38
CA ILE A 2 4.19 7.16 -6.64
C ILE A 2 3.44 7.14 -5.31
N LEU A 3 2.22 7.68 -5.30
CA LEU A 3 1.29 7.62 -4.17
C LEU A 3 0.40 6.38 -4.31
N CYS A 4 0.22 5.62 -3.23
CA CYS A 4 -0.77 4.54 -3.17
C CYS A 4 -2.19 5.13 -3.09
N ASP A 5 -3.09 4.70 -3.96
CA ASP A 5 -4.50 5.15 -4.04
C ASP A 5 -5.41 4.65 -2.90
N ASN A 6 -4.83 4.05 -1.86
CA ASN A 6 -5.57 3.64 -0.67
C ASN A 6 -5.33 4.71 0.41
N ASP A 7 -6.38 5.46 0.74
CA ASP A 7 -6.34 6.57 1.70
C ASP A 7 -5.94 6.15 3.12
N LEU A 8 -6.00 4.85 3.42
CA LEU A 8 -5.57 4.29 4.70
C LEU A 8 -4.15 3.69 4.65
N CYS A 9 -3.42 3.85 3.54
CA CYS A 9 -2.08 3.30 3.41
C CYS A 9 -1.11 4.02 4.38
N PRO A 10 -0.44 3.32 5.30
CA PRO A 10 0.39 3.98 6.31
C PRO A 10 1.74 4.50 5.78
N ILE A 11 2.11 4.14 4.54
CA ILE A 11 3.38 4.53 3.90
C ILE A 11 3.16 5.61 2.86
N GLU A 12 2.01 5.59 2.16
CA GLU A 12 1.59 6.51 1.10
C GLU A 12 2.52 6.56 -0.12
N TRP A 13 3.78 6.94 0.04
CA TRP A 13 4.73 7.26 -1.02
C TRP A 13 5.81 6.19 -1.21
N PHE A 14 6.01 5.80 -2.47
CA PHE A 14 6.97 4.75 -2.83
C PHE A 14 7.88 5.20 -3.98
N HIS A 15 9.17 4.83 -3.94
CA HIS A 15 10.05 4.96 -5.11
C HIS A 15 9.60 4.01 -6.21
N PHE A 16 9.67 4.46 -7.47
CA PHE A 16 9.29 3.64 -8.63
C PHE A 16 10.09 2.34 -8.67
N SER A 17 11.41 2.40 -8.48
CA SER A 17 12.31 1.25 -8.44
C SER A 17 11.99 0.28 -7.30
N CYS A 18 11.60 0.77 -6.13
CA CYS A 18 11.24 -0.07 -4.98
C CYS A 18 9.96 -0.89 -5.20
N VAL A 19 9.11 -0.49 -6.15
CA VAL A 19 7.85 -1.20 -6.46
C VAL A 19 7.79 -1.71 -7.89
N SER A 20 8.96 -1.86 -8.53
CA SER A 20 9.11 -2.39 -9.89
C SER A 20 8.27 -1.63 -10.94
N LEU A 21 8.12 -0.31 -10.76
CA LEU A 21 7.54 0.57 -11.76
C LEU A 21 8.65 1.22 -12.58
N VAL A 22 8.51 1.15 -13.90
CA VAL A 22 9.37 1.89 -14.84
C VAL A 22 8.67 3.18 -15.30
N LEU A 23 7.35 3.13 -15.47
CA LEU A 23 6.51 4.23 -15.94
C LEU A 23 5.35 4.46 -14.98
N LYS A 24 4.78 5.67 -15.05
CA LYS A 24 3.57 5.99 -14.29
C LYS A 24 2.41 5.08 -14.77
N PRO A 25 1.78 4.31 -13.87
CA PRO A 25 0.62 3.50 -14.23
C PRO A 25 -0.57 4.37 -14.61
N LYS A 26 -1.44 3.85 -15.47
CA LYS A 26 -2.72 4.50 -15.81
C LYS A 26 -3.78 4.05 -14.81
N GLY A 27 -4.53 5.01 -14.27
CA GLY A 27 -5.60 4.74 -13.31
C GLY A 27 -5.09 4.47 -11.88
N LYS A 28 -5.92 3.76 -11.11
CA LYS A 28 -5.65 3.41 -9.71
C LYS A 28 -4.42 2.52 -9.59
N TRP A 29 -3.56 2.83 -8.63
CA TRP A 29 -2.41 2.00 -8.26
C TRP A 29 -2.30 1.83 -6.75
N PHE A 30 -2.12 0.58 -6.32
CA PHE A 30 -1.99 0.17 -4.94
C PHE A 30 -0.62 -0.45 -4.70
N CYS A 31 0.01 -0.07 -3.59
CA CYS A 31 1.32 -0.59 -3.20
C CYS A 31 1.25 -2.09 -2.86
N PRO A 32 2.40 -2.79 -2.78
CA PRO A 32 2.45 -4.23 -2.45
C PRO A 32 1.70 -4.61 -1.17
N ASN A 33 1.60 -3.70 -0.19
CA ASN A 33 0.87 -3.95 1.06
C ASN A 33 -0.64 -3.73 0.94
N CYS A 34 -1.13 -2.95 -0.02
CA CYS A 34 -2.56 -2.65 -0.18
C CYS A 34 -3.22 -3.45 -1.31
N ARG A 35 -2.46 -3.83 -2.33
CA ARG A 35 -2.99 -4.55 -3.50
C ARG A 35 -3.31 -6.00 -3.19
N GLY A 36 -4.23 -6.57 -3.98
CA GLY A 36 -4.43 -8.01 -4.07
C GLY A 36 -3.50 -8.62 -5.12
N GLU A 37 -4.02 -9.52 -5.95
CA GLU A 37 -3.23 -10.15 -7.01
C GLU A 37 -2.69 -9.16 -8.06
N ARG A 38 -3.39 -8.04 -8.27
CA ARG A 38 -3.08 -7.05 -9.31
C ARG A 38 -2.84 -5.67 -8.69
N PRO A 39 -1.92 -4.85 -9.24
CA PRO A 39 -1.57 -3.54 -8.68
C PRO A 39 -2.69 -2.50 -8.78
N ASN A 40 -3.69 -2.71 -9.62
CA ASN A 40 -4.86 -1.83 -9.76
C ASN A 40 -6.08 -2.32 -8.97
N VAL A 41 -5.96 -3.41 -8.20
CA VAL A 41 -7.05 -3.97 -7.41
C VAL A 41 -6.61 -4.05 -5.95
N MET A 42 -7.36 -3.43 -5.05
CA MET A 42 -7.11 -3.52 -3.62
C MET A 42 -7.49 -4.92 -3.11
N LYS A 43 -6.74 -5.44 -2.14
CA LYS A 43 -7.14 -6.66 -1.43
C LYS A 43 -8.43 -6.43 -0.62
N PRO A 44 -9.13 -7.49 -0.18
CA PRO A 44 -10.36 -7.35 0.60
C PRO A 44 -10.16 -6.41 1.81
N LYS A 45 -11.08 -5.46 2.00
CA LYS A 45 -10.97 -4.42 3.04
C LYS A 45 -10.77 -5.02 4.43
N ALA A 46 -11.48 -6.11 4.75
CA ALA A 46 -11.34 -6.80 6.04
C ALA A 46 -9.92 -7.35 6.27
N GLN A 47 -9.25 -7.84 5.22
CA GLN A 47 -7.87 -8.30 5.31
C GLN A 47 -6.93 -7.11 5.53
N PHE A 48 -7.10 -6.03 4.76
CA PHE A 48 -6.27 -4.83 4.89
C PHE A 48 -6.36 -4.20 6.29
N LEU A 49 -7.57 -4.05 6.84
CA LEU A 49 -7.75 -3.44 8.17
C LEU A 49 -7.04 -4.22 9.27
N LYS A 50 -7.11 -5.56 9.27
CA LYS A 50 -6.37 -6.40 10.23
C LYS A 50 -4.85 -6.22 10.13
N GLU A 51 -4.33 -6.11 8.90
CA GLU A 51 -2.90 -5.88 8.70
C GLU A 51 -2.47 -4.46 9.10
N LEU A 52 -3.32 -3.46 8.88
CA LEU A 52 -3.10 -2.08 9.31
C LEU A 52 -3.08 -1.94 10.84
N GLU A 53 -4.00 -2.60 11.54
CA GLU A 53 -4.01 -2.68 13.00
C GLU A 53 -2.68 -3.23 13.54
N ARG A 54 -2.17 -4.31 12.95
CA ARG A 54 -0.87 -4.87 13.32
C ARG A 54 0.26 -3.87 13.08
N TYR A 55 0.29 -3.23 11.90
CA TYR A 55 1.31 -2.23 11.57
C TYR A 55 1.32 -1.08 12.59
N ASN A 56 0.13 -0.56 12.96
CA ASN A 56 0.02 0.53 13.91
C ASN A 56 0.48 0.12 15.31
N LYS A 57 0.09 -1.07 15.78
CA LYS A 57 0.56 -1.63 17.06
C LYS A 57 2.08 -1.78 17.11
N GLU A 58 2.68 -2.35 16.07
CA GLU A 58 4.15 -2.49 15.98
C GLU A 58 4.86 -1.13 15.96
N LYS A 59 4.24 -0.10 15.38
CA LYS A 59 4.77 1.26 15.36
C LYS A 59 4.69 1.91 16.75
N GLU A 60 3.58 1.75 17.45
CA GLU A 60 3.39 2.22 18.83
C GLU A 60 4.41 1.57 19.78
N GLU A 61 4.65 0.26 19.66
CA GLU A 61 5.64 -0.46 20.50
C GLU A 61 7.10 -0.06 20.23
N LYS A 62 7.39 0.48 19.04
CA LYS A 62 8.74 0.92 18.63
C LYS A 62 8.97 2.43 18.79
N THR A 63 7.94 3.17 19.23
CA THR A 63 8.01 4.60 19.52
C THR A 63 8.32 4.80 20.99
#